data_AF-A0A350ATW9-F1
#
_entry.id   AF-A0A350ATW9-F1
#
_cell.length_a   1.000
_cell.length_b   1.000
_cell.length_c   1.000
_cell.angle_alpha   90.00
_cell.angle_beta   90.00
_cell.angle_gamma   90.00
#
_symmetry.space_group_name_H-M   'P 1'
#
loop_
_entity.id
_entity.type
_entity.pdbx_description
1 polymer ?
#
loop_
_entity_poly.entity_id
_entity_poly.type
_entity_poly.pdbx_seq_one_letter_code
_entity_poly.pdbx_strand_id
1 'polypeptide(L)' 'MDCPFEKIFPSELNRDADYFMTHAYNEAIEAWKKDEVPIGAVIEHKGMIIASAHNQSRSTNDPTAHAEIL' A
#
# COMPACT_ATOMS: atom_id res chain seq x y z
N MET A 1 11.64 -14.57 1.46
CA MET A 1 12.70 -13.69 0.94
C MET A 1 12.53 -12.37 1.67
N ASP A 2 13.56 -11.83 2.32
CA ASP A 2 13.40 -10.55 3.01
C ASP A 2 13.25 -9.42 1.98
N CYS A 3 12.34 -8.48 2.28
CA CYS A 3 12.15 -7.31 1.41
C CYS A 3 13.42 -6.43 1.48
N PRO A 4 14.08 -6.13 0.34
CA PRO A 4 15.26 -5.27 0.34
C PRO A 4 14.91 -3.78 0.54
N PHE A 5 13.62 -3.46 0.63
CA PHE A 5 13.09 -2.12 0.74
C PHE A 5 12.57 -1.86 2.15
N GLU A 6 12.96 -0.72 2.72
CA GLU A 6 12.49 -0.28 4.03
C GLU A 6 11.26 0.62 3.90
N LYS A 7 10.41 0.60 4.92
CA LYS A 7 9.28 1.51 5.03
C LYS A 7 9.74 2.94 5.26
N ILE A 8 9.03 3.89 4.66
CA ILE A 8 9.30 5.32 4.79
C ILE A 8 8.19 5.94 5.66
N PHE A 9 8.56 6.81 6.59
CA PHE A 9 7.62 7.43 7.52
C PHE A 9 7.56 8.95 7.25
N PRO A 10 6.55 9.42 6.47
CA PRO A 10 6.46 10.81 6.08
C PRO A 10 5.94 11.67 7.24
N SER A 11 6.26 12.96 7.24
CA SER A 11 5.70 13.90 8.22
C SER A 11 4.20 14.09 8.02
N GLU A 12 3.40 14.03 9.08
CA GLU A 12 1.95 14.28 9.00
C GLU A 12 1.58 15.76 8.85
N LEU A 13 2.54 16.68 8.99
CA LEU A 13 2.31 18.12 8.89
C LEU A 13 1.98 18.56 7.46
N ASN A 14 2.47 17.83 6.46
CA ASN A 14 2.22 18.10 5.05
C ASN A 14 1.64 16.86 4.39
N ARG A 15 0.33 16.90 4.08
CA ARG A 15 -0.41 15.81 3.44
C ARG A 15 -0.56 16.08 1.95
N ASP A 16 0.57 16.14 1.26
CA ASP A 16 0.64 16.29 -0.19
C ASP A 16 0.70 14.91 -0.88
N ALA A 17 0.90 14.90 -2.20
CA ALA A 17 0.97 13.68 -2.98
C ALA A 17 2.06 12.72 -2.47
N ASP A 18 3.21 13.23 -2.03
CA ASP A 18 4.33 12.41 -1.57
C ASP A 18 3.99 11.72 -0.24
N TYR A 19 3.28 12.40 0.68
CA TYR A 19 2.75 11.78 1.89
C TYR A 19 1.86 10.57 1.59
N PHE A 20 0.88 10.73 0.68
CA PHE A 20 -0.04 9.65 0.33
C PHE A 20 0.66 8.52 -0.44
N MET A 21 1.53 8.86 -1.38
CA MET A 21 2.30 7.86 -2.14
C MET A 21 3.26 7.07 -1.25
N THR A 22 3.80 7.69 -0.21
CA THR A 22 4.62 7.00 0.78
C THR A 22 3.82 5.92 1.53
N HIS A 23 2.56 6.19 1.87
CA HIS A 23 1.68 5.19 2.46
C HIS A 23 1.37 4.05 1.49
N ALA A 24 1.08 4.34 0.22
CA ALA A 24 0.89 3.31 -0.81
C ALA A 24 2.15 2.45 -1.02
N TYR A 25 3.34 3.07 -0.98
CA TYR A 25 4.61 2.35 -1.04
C TYR A 25 4.82 1.42 0.16
N ASN A 26 4.46 1.87 1.37
CA ASN A 26 4.52 1.04 2.56
C ASN A 26 3.59 -0.18 2.48
N GLU A 27 2.43 -0.06 1.84
CA GLU A 27 1.54 -1.18 1.54
C GLU A 27 2.15 -2.14 0.51
N ALA A 28 2.82 -1.63 -0.53
CA ALA A 28 3.52 -2.46 -1.52
C ALA A 28 4.62 -3.34 -0.87
N ILE A 29 5.31 -2.81 0.15
CA ILE A 29 6.27 -3.59 0.96
C ILE A 29 5.56 -4.73 1.72
N GLU A 30 4.35 -4.50 2.23
CA GLU A 30 3.58 -5.56 2.90
C GLU A 30 3.11 -6.64 1.92
N ALA A 31 2.70 -6.28 0.70
CA ALA A 31 2.47 -7.26 -0.37
C ALA A 31 3.73 -8.09 -0.65
N TRP A 32 4.90 -7.45 -0.78
CA TRP A 32 6.15 -8.18 -1.00
C TRP A 32 6.42 -9.20 0.13
N LYS A 33 6.27 -8.79 1.39
CA LYS A 33 6.49 -9.67 2.55
C LYS A 33 5.55 -10.88 2.56
N LYS A 34 4.38 -10.75 1.94
CA LYS A 34 3.38 -11.82 1.78
C LYS A 34 3.53 -12.62 0.49
N ASP A 35 4.64 -12.44 -0.24
CA ASP A 35 4.87 -13.08 -1.54
C ASP A 35 3.78 -12.76 -2.58
N GLU A 36 3.23 -11.54 -2.52
CA GLU A 36 2.28 -10.99 -3.48
C GLU A 36 2.98 -10.11 -4.52
N VAL A 37 2.27 -9.72 -5.58
CA VAL A 37 2.74 -8.66 -6.48
C VAL A 37 2.82 -7.36 -5.66
N PRO A 38 3.97 -6.66 -5.60
CA PRO A 38 4.20 -5.55 -4.68
C PRO A 38 3.51 -4.27 -5.15
N ILE A 39 2.19 -4.24 -5.01
CA ILE A 39 1.33 -3.10 -5.30
C ILE A 39 0.56 -2.74 -4.03
N GLY A 40 0.58 -1.46 -3.69
CA GLY A 40 -0.21 -0.86 -2.64
C GLY A 40 -1.01 0.32 -3.18
N ALA A 41 -2.17 0.58 -2.58
CA ALA A 41 -3.08 1.65 -2.95
C ALA A 41 -3.61 2.33 -1.69
N VAL A 42 -3.92 3.62 -1.82
CA VAL A 42 -4.59 4.40 -0.78
C VAL A 42 -5.71 5.23 -1.40
N ILE A 43 -6.80 5.40 -0.67
CA ILE A 43 -7.89 6.31 -1.03
C ILE A 43 -7.83 7.50 -0.09
N GLU A 44 -7.62 8.68 -0.68
CA GLU A 44 -7.68 9.96 0.00
C GLU A 44 -9.07 10.59 -0.15
N HIS A 45 -9.58 11.15 0.94
CA HIS A 45 -10.76 12.01 0.93
C HIS A 45 -10.64 13.13 1.94
N LYS A 46 -10.61 14.38 1.45
CA LYS A 46 -10.53 15.62 2.27
C LYS A 46 -9.30 15.67 3.18
N GLY A 47 -8.14 15.36 2.63
CA GLY A 47 -6.84 15.36 3.29
C GLY A 47 -6.64 14.20 4.26
N MET A 48 -7.43 13.14 4.16
CA MET A 48 -7.37 11.97 5.06
C MET A 48 -7.36 10.69 4.24
N ILE A 49 -6.54 9.72 4.67
CA ILE A 49 -6.61 8.35 4.14
C ILE A 49 -7.84 7.68 4.75
N ILE A 50 -8.76 7.25 3.89
CA ILE A 50 -9.97 6.53 4.31
C ILE A 50 -9.88 5.03 4.04
N ALA A 51 -8.97 4.60 3.17
CA ALA A 51 -8.65 3.20 2.92
C ALA A 51 -7.19 3.06 2.45
N SER A 52 -6.58 1.93 2.77
CA SER A 52 -5.25 1.54 2.31
C SER A 52 -5.18 0.03 2.22
N ALA A 53 -4.66 -0.49 1.12
CA ALA A 53 -4.56 -1.92 0.89
C ALA A 53 -3.36 -2.26 0.01
N HIS A 54 -3.01 -3.54 0.02
CA HIS A 54 -2.02 -4.14 -0.87
C HIS A 54 -2.63 -5.34 -1.59
N ASN A 55 -2.02 -5.72 -2.71
CA ASN A 55 -2.47 -6.86 -3.51
C ASN A 55 -2.49 -8.14 -2.66
N GLN A 56 -3.58 -8.91 -2.73
CA GLN A 56 -3.77 -10.14 -1.95
C GLN A 56 -4.26 -11.31 -2.82
N SER A 57 -4.09 -11.22 -4.15
CA SER A 57 -4.61 -12.19 -5.12
C SER A 57 -4.21 -13.66 -4.86
N ARG A 58 -2.99 -13.91 -4.36
CA ARG A 58 -2.50 -15.26 -4.08
C ARG A 58 -3.01 -15.76 -2.74
N SER A 59 -2.92 -14.93 -1.71
CA SER A 59 -3.31 -15.23 -0.34
C SER A 59 -4.82 -15.48 -0.20
N THR A 60 -5.66 -14.78 -0.96
CA THR A 60 -7.12 -14.99 -0.97
C THR A 60 -7.60 -15.99 -2.01
N ASN A 61 -6.72 -16.45 -2.92
CA ASN A 61 -7.08 -17.20 -4.13
C ASN A 61 -8.16 -16.49 -4.98
N ASP A 62 -8.21 -15.16 -4.92
CA ASP A 62 -9.13 -14.33 -5.69
C ASP A 62 -8.34 -13.47 -6.68
N PRO A 63 -8.45 -13.72 -8.00
CA PRO A 63 -7.73 -12.94 -9.00
C PRO A 63 -8.16 -11.47 -9.03
N THR A 64 -9.26 -11.10 -8.39
CA THR A 64 -9.76 -9.71 -8.31
C THR A 64 -9.27 -8.96 -7.09
N ALA A 65 -8.60 -9.62 -6.14
CA ALA A 65 -8.09 -9.01 -4.90
C ALA A 65 -6.82 -8.17 -5.15
N HIS A 66 -6.92 -7.22 -6.08
CA HIS A 66 -5.93 -6.19 -6.34
C HIS A 66 -6.02 -5.08 -5.29
N ALA A 67 -4.91 -4.35 -5.10
CA ALA A 67 -4.84 -3.29 -4.11
C ALA A 67 -5.93 -2.21 -4.32
N GLU A 68 -6.28 -1.89 -5.56
CA GLU A 68 -7.32 -0.91 -5.90
C GLU A 68 -8.77 -1.38 -5.65
N ILE A 69 -8.98 -2.69 -5.43
CA ILE A 69 -10.32 -3.29 -5.20
C ILE A 69 -10.61 -3.47 -3.70
N LEU A 70 -9.57 -3.70 -2.90
CA LEU A 70 -9.64 -3.98 -1.46
C LEU A 70 -9.77 -2.71 -0.62
#